data_AF-R6CQK8-F1
#
_entry.id   AF-R6CQK8-F1
#
_cell.length_a   1.000
_cell.length_b   1.000
_cell.length_c   1.000
_cell.angle_alpha   90.00
_cell.angle_beta   90.00
_cell.angle_gamma   90.00
#
_symmetry.space_group_name_H-M   'P 1'
#
loop_
_entity.id
_entity.type
_entity.pdbx_description
1 polymer ?
#
loop_
_entity_poly.entity_id
_entity_poly.type
_entity_poly.pdbx_seq_one_letter_code
_entity_poly.pdbx_strand_id
1 'polypeptide(L)'
;MVDLSVFPKEKLLEEFARQFDDPKVCYMHKDSVRSIIKRTIERKADMWTADMKQITDATITAKQRLRLIRQTRNYMVHSLIPTLLNYLPSANTDTQIALLEMLGWHTYSYMAPRMIEAISPISTDTHYSEAVREEARKTIARLSHK
;
A
#
# COMPACT_ATOMS: atom_id res chain seq x y z
N MET A 1 12.09 2.17 11.78
CA MET A 1 11.10 1.35 12.52
C MET A 1 10.28 0.63 11.47
N VAL A 2 10.35 -0.70 11.40
CA VAL A 2 9.54 -1.48 10.43
C VAL A 2 8.10 -1.51 10.97
N ASP A 3 7.16 -0.96 10.22
CA ASP A 3 5.78 -0.84 10.65
C ASP A 3 5.00 -2.11 10.26
N LEU A 4 4.57 -2.90 11.26
CA LEU A 4 3.76 -4.10 11.07
C LEU A 4 2.35 -3.79 10.54
N SER A 5 1.95 -2.51 10.59
CA SER A 5 0.56 -2.12 10.36
C SER A 5 0.07 -2.18 8.92
N VAL A 6 1.01 -2.34 7.98
CA VAL A 6 0.74 -2.46 6.54
C VAL A 6 0.76 -3.89 6.02
N PHE A 7 0.93 -4.87 6.91
CA PHE A 7 0.98 -6.28 6.55
C PHE A 7 -0.30 -7.02 6.96
N PRO A 8 -0.71 -8.04 6.17
CA PRO A 8 -1.82 -8.91 6.54
C PRO A 8 -1.53 -9.64 7.85
N LYS A 9 -2.46 -9.56 8.80
CA LYS A 9 -2.32 -10.17 10.14
C LYS A 9 -2.10 -11.66 10.09
N GLU A 10 -2.87 -12.37 9.28
CA GLU A 10 -2.79 -13.83 9.16
C GLU A 10 -1.38 -14.27 8.75
N LYS A 11 -0.84 -13.66 7.68
CA LYS A 11 0.52 -13.93 7.21
C LYS A 11 1.59 -13.59 8.24
N LEU A 12 1.42 -12.48 8.98
CA LEU A 12 2.34 -12.13 10.05
C LEU A 12 2.31 -13.14 11.21
N LEU A 13 1.14 -13.62 11.59
CA LEU A 13 1.00 -14.61 12.67
C LEU A 13 1.56 -15.97 12.26
N GLU A 14 1.32 -16.39 11.02
CA GLU A 14 1.90 -17.61 10.44
C GLU A 14 3.42 -17.54 10.41
N GLU A 15 3.98 -16.45 9.86
CA GLU A 15 5.42 -16.28 9.76
C GLU A 15 6.07 -16.10 11.14
N PHE A 16 5.39 -15.42 12.06
CA PHE A 16 5.83 -15.32 13.45
C PHE A 16 5.89 -16.69 14.12
N ALA A 17 4.85 -17.51 14.00
CA ALA A 17 4.88 -18.86 14.55
C ALA A 17 6.03 -19.68 13.94
N ARG A 18 6.16 -19.66 12.60
CA ARG A 18 7.22 -20.38 11.87
C ARG A 18 8.62 -20.02 12.34
N GLN A 19 8.90 -18.72 12.53
CA GLN A 19 10.22 -18.27 12.98
C GLN A 19 10.44 -18.47 14.48
N PHE A 20 9.45 -18.13 15.31
CA PHE A 20 9.60 -18.15 16.77
C PHE A 20 9.68 -19.58 17.33
N ASP A 21 9.01 -20.52 16.67
CA ASP A 21 9.00 -21.94 17.05
C ASP A 21 10.22 -22.70 16.47
N ASP A 22 11.10 -22.04 15.68
CA ASP A 22 12.39 -22.63 15.28
C ASP A 22 13.22 -22.94 16.54
N PRO A 23 13.72 -24.19 16.70
CA PRO A 23 14.54 -24.58 17.86
C PRO A 23 15.81 -23.73 18.06
N LYS A 24 16.34 -23.11 16.99
CA LYS A 24 17.51 -22.22 17.05
C LYS A 24 17.20 -20.86 17.67
N VAL A 25 15.92 -20.49 17.77
CA VAL A 25 15.49 -19.21 18.35
C VAL A 25 15.42 -19.33 19.87
N CYS A 26 16.41 -18.74 20.53
CA CYS A 26 16.57 -18.74 21.97
C CYS A 26 16.21 -17.36 22.56
N TYR A 27 15.06 -17.26 23.23
CA TYR A 27 14.67 -16.10 24.02
C TYR A 27 14.66 -16.43 25.51
N MET A 28 15.16 -15.50 26.33
CA MET A 28 14.88 -15.53 27.77
C MET A 28 13.39 -15.28 28.00
N HIS A 29 12.76 -16.07 28.86
CA HIS A 29 11.30 -16.02 29.10
C HIS A 29 10.48 -16.18 27.81
N LYS A 30 10.82 -17.19 27.00
CA LYS A 30 10.30 -17.42 25.63
C LYS A 30 8.77 -17.26 25.52
N ASP A 31 7.98 -17.80 26.45
CA ASP A 31 6.51 -17.70 26.41
C ASP A 31 5.98 -16.27 26.64
N SER A 32 6.63 -15.52 27.53
CA SER A 32 6.28 -14.12 27.79
C SER A 32 6.59 -13.26 26.56
N VAL A 33 7.78 -13.44 25.98
CA VAL A 33 8.18 -12.76 24.74
C VAL A 33 7.22 -13.11 23.61
N ARG A 34 6.86 -14.39 23.46
CA ARG A 34 5.89 -14.85 22.47
C ARG A 34 4.57 -14.08 22.57
N SER A 35 4.05 -13.99 23.79
CA SER A 35 2.78 -13.33 24.09
C SER A 35 2.82 -11.83 23.77
N ILE A 36 3.92 -11.15 24.08
CA ILE A 36 4.11 -9.72 23.81
C ILE A 36 4.14 -9.45 22.29
N ILE A 37 4.92 -10.24 21.54
CA ILE A 37 5.05 -10.07 20.09
C ILE A 37 3.73 -10.40 19.39
N LYS A 38 3.10 -11.53 19.75
CA LYS A 38 1.79 -11.93 19.21
C LYS A 38 0.74 -10.84 19.43
N ARG A 39 0.63 -10.33 20.66
CA ARG A 39 -0.31 -9.25 20.98
C ARG A 39 -0.02 -7.98 20.18
N THR A 40 1.25 -7.66 19.95
CA THR A 40 1.63 -6.51 19.12
C THR A 40 1.18 -6.70 17.68
N ILE A 41 1.38 -7.87 17.08
CA ILE A 41 0.90 -8.21 15.74
C ILE A 41 -0.64 -8.11 15.69
N GLU A 42 -1.33 -8.74 16.63
CA GLU A 42 -2.81 -8.75 16.70
C GLU A 42 -3.40 -7.32 16.78
N ARG A 43 -2.72 -6.41 17.48
CA ARG A 43 -3.17 -5.01 17.65
C ARG A 43 -2.80 -4.09 16.49
N LYS A 44 -1.69 -4.35 15.80
CA LYS A 44 -1.13 -3.40 14.82
C LYS A 44 -1.34 -3.82 13.38
N ALA A 45 -1.30 -5.12 13.09
CA ALA A 45 -1.48 -5.60 11.72
C ALA A 45 -2.84 -5.18 11.14
N ASP A 46 -2.90 -5.03 9.83
CA ASP A 46 -4.09 -4.59 9.08
C ASP A 46 -4.68 -3.21 9.43
N MET A 47 -3.99 -2.40 10.26
CA MET A 47 -4.51 -1.10 10.71
C MET A 47 -4.93 -0.19 9.55
N TRP A 48 -4.19 -0.23 8.45
CA TRP A 48 -4.44 0.62 7.28
C TRP A 48 -5.26 -0.05 6.18
N THR A 49 -5.60 -1.33 6.34
CA THR A 49 -6.31 -2.13 5.33
C THR A 49 -7.71 -1.56 5.08
N ALA A 50 -8.43 -1.15 6.12
CA ALA A 50 -9.77 -0.56 5.99
C ALA A 50 -9.72 0.79 5.26
N ASP A 51 -8.83 1.68 5.69
CA ASP A 51 -8.65 3.01 5.09
C ASP A 51 -8.30 2.91 3.59
N MET A 52 -7.37 2.01 3.22
CA MET A 52 -7.04 1.80 1.81
C MET A 52 -8.19 1.22 0.99
N LYS A 53 -8.96 0.26 1.54
CA LYS A 53 -10.14 -0.27 0.84
C LYS A 53 -11.20 0.81 0.62
N GLN A 54 -11.34 1.73 1.57
CA GLN A 54 -12.31 2.82 1.48
C GLN A 54 -11.97 3.81 0.35
N ILE A 55 -10.71 3.91 -0.09
CA ILE A 55 -10.29 4.75 -1.23
C ILE A 55 -11.01 4.38 -2.53
N THR A 56 -11.51 3.15 -2.69
CA THR A 56 -12.24 2.71 -3.88
C THR A 56 -13.75 2.62 -3.66
N ASP A 57 -14.23 2.98 -2.47
CA ASP A 57 -15.65 2.92 -2.10
C ASP A 57 -16.43 4.03 -2.81
N ALA A 58 -17.51 3.70 -3.51
CA ALA A 58 -18.34 4.68 -4.21
C ALA A 58 -19.14 5.60 -3.27
N THR A 59 -19.32 5.19 -2.00
CA THR A 59 -20.14 5.91 -1.02
C THR A 59 -19.44 7.09 -0.37
N ILE A 60 -18.10 7.18 -0.44
CA ILE A 60 -17.34 8.28 0.16
C ILE A 60 -17.21 9.48 -0.76
N THR A 61 -17.20 10.67 -0.15
CA THR A 61 -17.00 11.93 -0.85
C THR A 61 -15.59 12.05 -1.44
N ALA A 62 -15.43 12.85 -2.50
CA ALA A 62 -14.12 13.15 -3.08
C ALA A 62 -13.12 13.71 -2.05
N LYS A 63 -13.60 14.58 -1.13
CA LYS A 63 -12.79 15.15 -0.05
C LYS A 63 -12.26 14.07 0.91
N GLN A 64 -13.12 13.13 1.31
CA GLN A 64 -12.71 11.99 2.15
C GLN A 64 -11.70 11.11 1.42
N ARG A 65 -11.92 10.83 0.14
CA ARG A 65 -11.02 10.03 -0.69
C ARG A 65 -9.63 10.63 -0.79
N LEU A 66 -9.52 11.93 -1.09
CA LEU A 66 -8.25 12.64 -1.14
C LEU A 66 -7.53 12.66 0.21
N ARG A 67 -8.28 12.78 1.32
CA ARG A 67 -7.72 12.67 2.67
C ARG A 67 -7.12 11.29 2.91
N LEU A 68 -7.85 10.22 2.59
CA LEU A 68 -7.39 8.83 2.75
C LEU A 68 -6.15 8.54 1.90
N ILE A 69 -6.11 9.00 0.66
CA ILE A 69 -4.93 8.86 -0.22
C ILE A 69 -3.71 9.53 0.43
N ARG A 70 -3.86 10.76 0.93
CA ARG A 70 -2.75 11.47 1.60
C ARG A 70 -2.28 10.77 2.87
N GLN A 71 -3.20 10.17 3.63
CA GLN A 71 -2.92 9.47 4.88
C GLN A 71 -2.21 8.13 4.62
N THR A 72 -2.71 7.35 3.67
CA THR A 72 -2.20 6.00 3.35
C THR A 72 -0.92 6.02 2.50
N ARG A 73 -0.55 7.16 1.90
CA ARG A 73 0.75 7.36 1.24
C ARG A 73 1.95 6.96 2.10
N ASN A 74 1.94 7.26 3.40
CA ASN A 74 3.04 6.88 4.30
C ASN A 74 2.89 5.45 4.86
N TYR A 75 1.70 4.87 4.74
CA TYR A 75 1.33 3.59 5.34
C TYR A 75 0.65 2.68 4.31
N MET A 76 1.37 2.43 3.22
CA MET A 76 0.85 1.70 2.07
C MET A 76 0.77 0.20 2.33
N VAL A 77 -0.45 -0.32 2.30
CA VAL A 77 -0.72 -1.77 2.29
C VAL A 77 -0.46 -2.29 0.88
N HIS A 78 0.78 -2.71 0.61
CA HIS A 78 1.23 -3.07 -0.75
C HIS A 78 0.38 -4.18 -1.43
N SER A 79 -0.24 -5.07 -0.65
CA SER A 79 -1.15 -6.09 -1.17
C SER A 79 -2.44 -5.52 -1.79
N LEU A 80 -2.80 -4.27 -1.48
CA LEU A 80 -3.97 -3.57 -2.01
C LEU A 80 -3.65 -2.65 -3.19
N ILE A 81 -2.38 -2.53 -3.61
CA ILE A 81 -2.00 -1.78 -4.82
C ILE A 81 -2.81 -2.23 -6.05
N PRO A 82 -3.03 -3.53 -6.32
CA PRO A 82 -3.86 -3.96 -7.45
C PRO A 82 -5.28 -3.39 -7.42
N THR A 83 -5.89 -3.30 -6.24
CA THR A 83 -7.23 -2.73 -6.06
C THR A 83 -7.25 -1.26 -6.45
N LEU A 84 -6.23 -0.50 -6.06
CA LEU A 84 -6.10 0.91 -6.44
C LEU A 84 -5.84 1.08 -7.94
N LEU A 85 -4.98 0.25 -8.53
CA LEU A 85 -4.70 0.28 -9.96
C LEU A 85 -5.95 -0.02 -10.80
N ASN A 86 -6.79 -0.98 -10.36
CA ASN A 86 -8.06 -1.28 -11.02
C ASN A 86 -9.07 -0.14 -10.92
N TYR A 87 -9.06 0.60 -9.81
CA TYR A 87 -9.95 1.74 -9.60
C TYR A 87 -9.52 3.00 -10.37
N LEU A 88 -8.21 3.21 -10.50
CA LEU A 88 -7.60 4.41 -11.08
C LEU A 88 -8.26 4.91 -12.39
N PRO A 89 -8.55 4.08 -13.41
CA PRO A 89 -9.18 4.55 -14.65
C PRO A 89 -10.58 5.15 -14.46
N SER A 90 -11.33 4.65 -13.48
CA SER A 90 -12.71 5.09 -13.20
C SER A 90 -12.81 6.31 -12.28
N ALA A 91 -11.69 6.73 -11.70
CA ALA A 91 -11.65 7.83 -10.76
C ALA A 91 -11.74 9.20 -11.48
N ASN A 92 -12.19 10.23 -10.76
CA ASN A 92 -12.13 11.60 -11.27
C ASN A 92 -10.67 12.12 -11.36
N THR A 93 -10.45 13.17 -12.15
CA THR A 93 -9.13 13.76 -12.41
C THR A 93 -8.29 14.00 -11.16
N ASP A 94 -8.86 14.65 -10.13
CA ASP A 94 -8.13 14.96 -8.89
C ASP A 94 -7.71 13.71 -8.14
N THR A 95 -8.59 12.70 -8.13
CA THR A 95 -8.31 11.40 -7.51
C THR A 95 -7.26 10.63 -8.31
N GLN A 96 -7.32 10.67 -9.63
CA GLN A 96 -6.32 10.05 -10.50
C GLN A 96 -4.94 10.61 -10.23
N ILE A 97 -4.81 11.94 -10.21
CA ILE A 97 -3.54 12.62 -9.91
C ILE A 97 -3.04 12.24 -8.52
N ALA A 98 -3.91 12.30 -7.50
CA ALA A 98 -3.51 11.98 -6.13
C ALA A 98 -3.08 10.50 -5.95
N LEU A 99 -3.77 9.57 -6.62
CA LEU A 99 -3.39 8.15 -6.63
C LEU A 99 -2.05 7.95 -7.31
N LEU A 100 -1.85 8.54 -8.49
CA LEU A 100 -0.59 8.47 -9.22
C LEU A 100 0.57 9.03 -8.39
N GLU A 101 0.39 10.21 -7.80
CA GLU A 101 1.38 10.83 -6.92
C GLU A 101 1.73 9.89 -5.77
N MET A 102 0.73 9.39 -5.04
CA MET A 102 0.90 8.45 -3.93
C MET A 102 1.69 7.20 -4.34
N LEU A 103 1.32 6.55 -5.45
CA LEU A 103 2.01 5.35 -5.93
C LEU A 103 3.50 5.62 -6.22
N GLY A 104 3.83 6.83 -6.68
CA GLY A 104 5.19 7.26 -6.95
C GLY A 104 6.11 7.36 -5.72
N TRP A 105 5.58 7.31 -4.50
CA TRP A 105 6.39 7.29 -3.26
C TRP A 105 6.96 5.90 -2.94
N HIS A 106 6.55 4.86 -3.67
CA HIS A 106 6.83 3.47 -3.32
C HIS A 106 7.84 2.81 -4.26
N THR A 107 8.93 3.50 -4.59
CA THR A 107 10.01 3.04 -5.48
C THR A 107 10.63 1.70 -5.06
N TYR A 108 10.76 1.45 -3.75
CA TYR A 108 11.28 0.19 -3.21
C TYR A 108 10.24 -0.91 -3.03
N SER A 109 9.00 -0.69 -3.46
CA SER A 109 7.97 -1.72 -3.39
C SER A 109 8.29 -2.87 -4.34
N TYR A 110 8.06 -4.10 -3.88
CA TYR A 110 8.07 -5.28 -4.76
C TYR A 110 7.01 -5.18 -5.88
N MET A 111 6.02 -4.28 -5.75
CA MET A 111 5.00 -4.01 -6.76
C MET A 111 5.40 -2.94 -7.77
N ALA A 112 6.58 -2.29 -7.66
CA ALA A 112 7.00 -1.24 -8.56
C ALA A 112 6.95 -1.62 -10.05
N PRO A 113 7.40 -2.81 -10.48
CA PRO A 113 7.27 -3.22 -11.89
C PRO A 113 5.81 -3.27 -12.36
N ARG A 114 4.91 -3.81 -11.53
CA ARG A 114 3.48 -3.89 -11.85
C ARG A 114 2.80 -2.52 -11.88
N MET A 115 3.21 -1.60 -11.00
CA MET A 115 2.74 -0.22 -11.03
C MET A 115 3.15 0.48 -12.32
N ILE A 116 4.42 0.34 -12.73
CA ILE A 116 4.91 0.90 -14.00
C ILE A 116 4.12 0.35 -15.18
N GLU A 117 3.95 -0.97 -15.26
CA GLU A 117 3.18 -1.63 -16.31
C GLU A 117 1.76 -1.08 -16.42
N ALA A 118 1.04 -0.97 -15.29
CA ALA A 118 -0.34 -0.49 -15.27
C ALA A 118 -0.48 1.01 -15.57
N ILE A 119 0.50 1.84 -15.18
CA ILE A 119 0.47 3.30 -15.36
C ILE A 119 0.96 3.72 -16.75
N SER A 120 1.80 2.91 -17.40
CA SER A 120 2.41 3.25 -18.70
C SER A 120 1.37 3.65 -19.77
N PRO A 121 0.28 2.90 -19.99
CA PRO A 121 -0.75 3.29 -20.98
C PRO A 121 -1.39 4.65 -20.68
N ILE A 122 -1.58 4.99 -19.39
CA ILE A 122 -2.19 6.26 -18.97
C ILE A 122 -1.34 7.45 -19.42
N SER A 123 -0.01 7.32 -19.46
CA SER A 123 0.91 8.41 -19.81
C SER A 123 0.82 8.90 -21.27
N THR A 124 0.25 8.08 -22.15
CA THR A 124 0.13 8.34 -23.59
C THR A 124 -1.31 8.45 -24.08
N ASP A 125 -2.28 7.99 -23.30
CA ASP A 125 -3.69 7.96 -23.69
C ASP A 125 -4.33 9.36 -23.62
N THR A 126 -4.81 9.84 -24.77
CA THR A 126 -5.46 11.16 -24.91
C THR A 126 -6.83 11.25 -24.24
N HIS A 127 -7.43 10.13 -23.84
CA HIS A 127 -8.66 10.10 -23.06
C HIS A 127 -8.49 10.77 -21.68
N TYR A 128 -7.31 10.65 -21.07
CA TYR A 128 -7.02 11.31 -19.80
C TYR A 128 -6.72 12.80 -19.99
N SER A 129 -6.80 13.59 -18.93
CA SER A 129 -6.34 14.99 -18.99
C SER A 129 -4.81 15.07 -19.12
N GLU A 130 -4.27 16.17 -19.65
CA GLU A 130 -2.81 16.36 -19.71
C GLU A 130 -2.17 16.31 -18.32
N ALA A 131 -2.86 16.85 -17.30
CA ALA A 131 -2.37 16.81 -15.91
C ALA A 131 -2.23 15.37 -15.39
N VAL A 132 -3.17 14.48 -15.72
CA VAL A 132 -3.11 13.06 -15.35
C VAL A 132 -2.00 12.34 -16.10
N ARG A 133 -1.86 12.58 -17.42
CA ARG A 133 -0.75 12.02 -18.20
C ARG A 133 0.61 12.44 -17.66
N GLU A 134 0.75 13.71 -17.31
CA GLU A 134 2.00 14.26 -16.80
C GLU A 134 2.35 13.67 -15.42
N GLU A 135 1.38 13.54 -14.52
CA GLU A 135 1.63 12.87 -13.24
C GLU A 135 1.95 11.38 -13.44
N ALA A 136 1.34 10.71 -14.41
CA ALA A 136 1.67 9.33 -14.75
C ALA A 136 3.13 9.19 -15.19
N ARG A 137 3.63 10.08 -16.06
CA ARG A 137 5.05 10.11 -16.48
C ARG A 137 5.99 10.31 -15.30
N LYS A 138 5.68 11.27 -14.42
CA LYS A 138 6.46 11.52 -13.19
C LYS A 138 6.49 10.31 -12.29
N THR A 139 5.36 9.65 -12.08
CA THR A 139 5.26 8.45 -11.25
C THR A 139 6.07 7.30 -11.84
N ILE A 140 6.01 7.05 -13.16
CA ILE A 140 6.85 6.05 -13.82
C ILE A 140 8.34 6.37 -13.62
N ALA A 141 8.74 7.64 -13.78
CA ALA A 141 10.12 8.06 -13.58
C ALA A 141 10.60 7.83 -12.13
N ARG A 142 9.78 8.18 -11.13
CA ARG A 142 10.08 7.94 -9.70
C ARG A 142 10.22 6.45 -9.39
N LEU A 143 9.36 5.61 -9.97
CA LEU A 143 9.37 4.16 -9.74
C LEU A 143 10.52 3.44 -10.45
N SER A 144 11.03 4.02 -11.54
CA SER A 144 12.13 3.45 -12.32
C SER A 144 13.51 3.84 -11.79
N HIS A 145 13.59 4.84 -10.92
CA HIS A 145 14.83 5.32 -10.33
C HIS A 145 15.30 4.36 -9.23
N LYS A 146 16.29 3.50 -9.51
CA LYS A 146 16.90 2.60 -8.53
C LYS A 146 18.30 3.08 -8.15
#